data_AF-A0A1I8Q6S5-F1
#
_entry.id   AF-A0A1I8Q6S5-F1
#
_cell.length_a   1.000
_cell.length_b   1.000
_cell.length_c   1.000
_cell.angle_alpha   90.00
_cell.angle_beta   90.00
_cell.angle_gamma   90.00
#
_symmetry.space_group_name_H-M   'P 1'
#
loop_
_entity.id
_entity.type
_entity.pdbx_description
1 polymer ?
#
loop_
_entity_poly.entity_id
_entity_poly.type
_entity_poly.pdbx_seq_one_letter_code
_entity_poly.pdbx_strand_id
1 'polypeptide(L)'
;AKALFFKCVETGFNKDYMDQFSIDISEDHSSFNAVAIYNKDIDNSYYIKLVVDMFVSKTKIYRTLFNFEGNICDLLGNSDTKSINLFSTWMQNILKYSDMPKSCPIRK
;
A
#
# COMPACT_ATOMS: atom_id res chain seq x y z
N ALA A 1 13.79 -9.47 -21.10
CA ALA A 1 13.12 -8.45 -20.25
C ALA A 1 13.68 -8.54 -18.83
N LYS A 2 13.79 -7.43 -18.10
CA LYS A 2 14.12 -7.45 -16.66
C LYS A 2 12.80 -7.50 -15.90
N ALA A 3 12.62 -8.51 -15.04
CA ALA A 3 11.45 -8.65 -14.18
C ALA A 3 11.80 -8.24 -12.74
N LEU A 4 10.83 -7.70 -12.01
CA LEU A 4 10.90 -7.40 -10.58
C LEU A 4 9.97 -8.36 -9.84
N PHE A 5 10.44 -8.89 -8.72
CA PHE A 5 9.71 -9.85 -7.89
C PHE A 5 9.66 -9.35 -6.45
N PHE A 6 8.54 -9.60 -5.77
CA PHE A 6 8.37 -9.29 -4.36
C PHE A 6 9.20 -10.22 -3.50
N LYS A 7 9.98 -9.67 -2.56
CA LYS A 7 10.94 -10.46 -1.77
C LYS A 7 10.46 -10.70 -0.33
N CYS A 8 9.99 -9.65 0.32
CA CYS A 8 9.60 -9.66 1.72
C CYS A 8 8.66 -8.51 1.99
N VAL A 9 7.95 -8.61 3.12
CA VAL A 9 6.98 -7.66 3.61
C VAL A 9 7.25 -7.44 5.10
N GLU A 10 7.05 -6.21 5.54
CA GLU A 10 6.96 -5.85 6.95
C GLU A 10 5.66 -5.06 7.13
N THR A 11 4.82 -5.48 8.06
CA THR A 11 3.54 -4.80 8.35
C THR A 11 3.47 -4.39 9.81
N GLY A 12 2.76 -3.29 10.04
CA GLY A 12 2.43 -2.80 11.37
C GLY A 12 1.11 -2.03 11.28
N PHE A 13 0.32 -2.09 12.35
CA PHE A 13 -0.96 -1.41 12.43
C PHE A 13 -1.32 -1.06 13.87
N ASN A 14 -2.20 -0.08 14.05
CA ASN A 14 -2.74 0.25 15.35
C ASN A 14 -3.97 -0.64 15.65
N LYS A 15 -3.87 -1.47 16.69
CA LYS A 15 -4.93 -2.37 17.15
C LYS A 15 -6.20 -1.64 17.63
N ASP A 16 -6.08 -0.37 17.97
CA ASP A 16 -7.23 0.45 18.34
C ASP A 16 -8.17 0.75 17.16
N TYR A 17 -7.70 0.55 15.92
CA TYR A 17 -8.45 0.86 14.68
C TYR A 17 -8.63 -0.36 13.76
N MET A 18 -7.74 -1.35 13.86
CA MET A 18 -7.76 -2.55 13.02
C MET A 18 -7.57 -3.81 13.87
N ASP A 19 -8.32 -4.85 13.57
CA ASP A 19 -8.13 -6.17 14.17
C ASP A 19 -7.03 -6.96 13.45
N GLN A 20 -6.90 -6.74 12.14
CA GLN A 20 -5.94 -7.44 11.30
C GLN A 20 -5.41 -6.54 10.19
N PHE A 21 -4.10 -6.56 10.00
CA PHE A 21 -3.45 -6.11 8.77
C PHE A 21 -2.35 -7.11 8.39
N SER A 22 -2.49 -7.76 7.23
CA SER A 22 -1.52 -8.72 6.72
C SER A 22 -1.29 -8.53 5.23
N ILE A 23 -0.09 -8.85 4.78
CA ILE A 23 0.26 -8.89 3.36
C ILE A 23 1.01 -10.20 3.11
N ASP A 24 0.56 -10.95 2.12
CA ASP A 24 1.10 -12.26 1.75
C ASP A 24 1.59 -12.20 0.30
N ILE A 25 2.82 -12.65 0.05
CA ILE A 25 3.42 -12.68 -1.30
C ILE A 25 3.06 -14.01 -1.97
N SER A 26 2.69 -13.99 -3.25
CA SER A 26 2.40 -15.20 -4.01
C SER A 26 3.63 -16.11 -4.16
N GLU A 27 3.42 -17.41 -4.35
CA GLU A 27 4.51 -18.40 -4.46
C GLU A 27 5.49 -18.09 -5.61
N ASP A 28 5.00 -17.50 -6.70
CA ASP A 28 5.81 -17.07 -7.85
C ASP A 28 6.44 -15.68 -7.66
N HIS A 29 6.22 -15.05 -6.51
CA HIS A 29 6.70 -13.72 -6.13
C HIS A 29 6.26 -12.58 -7.07
N SER A 30 5.25 -12.81 -7.92
CA SER A 30 4.80 -11.83 -8.93
C SER A 30 3.70 -10.90 -8.40
N SER A 31 3.03 -11.28 -7.32
CA SER A 31 1.91 -10.56 -6.73
C SER A 31 1.92 -10.63 -5.21
N PHE A 32 1.07 -9.84 -4.58
CA PHE A 32 0.78 -9.96 -3.16
C PHE A 32 -0.73 -9.79 -2.94
N ASN A 33 -1.22 -10.37 -1.85
CA ASN A 33 -2.55 -10.12 -1.33
C ASN A 33 -2.44 -9.30 -0.05
N ALA A 34 -3.30 -8.31 0.16
CA ALA A 34 -3.34 -7.50 1.37
C ALA A 34 -4.73 -7.60 2.00
N VAL A 35 -4.77 -7.88 3.31
CA VAL A 35 -6.00 -7.97 4.08
C VAL A 35 -5.95 -6.95 5.21
N ALA A 36 -7.01 -6.15 5.31
CA ALA A 36 -7.19 -5.11 6.31
C ALA A 36 -8.60 -5.23 6.91
N ILE A 37 -8.69 -5.55 8.20
CA ILE A 37 -9.96 -5.64 8.94
C ILE A 37 -10.01 -4.50 9.95
N TYR A 38 -10.93 -3.57 9.74
CA TYR A 38 -11.15 -2.40 10.61
C TYR A 38 -12.15 -2.74 11.71
N ASN A 39 -11.90 -2.26 12.93
CA ASN A 39 -12.83 -2.43 14.07
C ASN A 39 -13.55 -1.11 14.45
N LYS A 40 -13.18 -0.02 13.80
CA LYS A 40 -13.79 1.31 13.92
C LYS A 40 -13.95 1.95 12.56
N ASP A 41 -14.96 2.80 12.46
CA ASP A 41 -15.11 3.68 11.29
C ASP A 41 -13.92 4.65 11.23
N ILE A 42 -13.44 4.89 10.02
CA ILE A 42 -12.34 5.79 9.73
C ILE A 42 -12.90 7.00 9.02
N ASP A 43 -13.06 8.09 9.76
CA ASP A 43 -13.78 9.25 9.26
C ASP A 43 -12.93 10.07 8.29
N ASN A 44 -11.85 10.71 8.76
CA ASN A 44 -11.08 11.66 7.93
C ASN A 44 -9.58 11.73 8.23
N SER A 45 -9.02 10.92 9.12
CA SER A 45 -7.62 11.08 9.55
C SER A 45 -6.97 9.74 9.88
N TYR A 46 -6.80 8.91 8.86
CA TYR A 46 -6.05 7.67 9.00
C TYR A 46 -4.70 7.80 8.32
N TYR A 47 -3.68 7.88 9.16
CA TYR A 47 -2.31 8.09 8.71
C TYR A 47 -1.69 6.75 8.36
N ILE A 48 -1.16 6.63 7.14
CA ILE A 48 -0.45 5.45 6.67
C ILE A 48 0.99 5.82 6.34
N LYS A 49 1.87 4.84 6.55
CA LYS A 49 3.23 4.86 6.07
C LYS A 49 3.47 3.65 5.19
N LEU A 50 3.99 3.90 3.99
CA LEU A 50 4.28 2.89 3.00
C LEU A 50 5.64 3.18 2.38
N VAL A 51 6.55 2.22 2.50
CA VAL A 51 7.88 2.29 1.90
C VAL A 51 8.02 1.10 0.97
N VAL A 52 8.43 1.36 -0.28
CA VAL A 52 8.79 0.31 -1.23
C VAL A 52 10.24 0.45 -1.61
N ASP A 53 11.02 -0.56 -1.23
CA ASP A 53 12.45 -0.64 -1.51
C ASP A 53 12.75 -1.72 -2.55
N MET A 54 13.67 -1.40 -3.46
CA MET A 54 14.23 -2.35 -4.41
C MET A 54 15.56 -2.88 -3.89
N PHE A 55 15.69 -4.20 -3.77
CA PHE A 55 16.96 -4.84 -3.49
C PHE A 55 17.84 -4.92 -4.75
N VAL A 56 19.01 -4.30 -4.72
CA VAL A 56 19.97 -4.32 -5.83
C VAL A 56 20.99 -5.43 -5.60
N SER A 57 20.84 -6.55 -6.30
CA SER A 57 21.65 -7.77 -6.09
C SER A 57 23.16 -7.56 -6.23
N LYS A 58 23.59 -6.69 -7.17
CA LYS A 58 25.01 -6.40 -7.40
C LYS A 58 25.70 -5.73 -6.23
N THR A 59 25.00 -4.82 -5.55
CA THR A 59 25.56 -4.03 -4.44
C THR A 59 25.10 -4.53 -3.09
N LYS A 60 24.11 -5.44 -3.04
CA LYS A 60 23.45 -5.93 -1.82
C LYS A 60 22.82 -4.81 -0.98
N ILE A 61 22.38 -3.73 -1.62
CA ILE A 61 21.79 -2.55 -0.97
C ILE A 61 20.32 -2.41 -1.37
N TYR A 62 19.50 -1.95 -0.43
CA TYR A 62 18.12 -1.54 -0.67
C TYR A 62 18.09 -0.08 -1.13
N ARG A 63 17.35 0.19 -2.21
CA ARG A 63 17.10 1.53 -2.72
C ARG A 63 15.61 1.82 -2.67
N THR A 64 15.23 2.90 -2.00
CA THR A 64 13.85 3.34 -1.96
C THR A 64 13.37 3.79 -3.33
N LEU A 65 12.28 3.17 -3.78
CA LEU A 65 11.55 3.55 -4.98
C LEU A 65 10.58 4.69 -4.69
N PHE A 66 9.84 4.55 -3.59
CA PHE A 66 9.00 5.61 -3.06
C PHE A 66 8.75 5.39 -1.56
N ASN A 67 8.51 6.49 -0.86
CA ASN A 67 8.09 6.53 0.53
C ASN A 67 6.87 7.47 0.59
N PHE A 68 5.74 6.92 0.99
CA PHE A 68 4.52 7.66 1.24
C PHE A 68 4.24 7.68 2.73
N GLU A 69 4.00 8.86 3.26
CA GLU A 69 3.61 9.07 4.65
C GLU A 69 2.55 10.17 4.66
N GLY A 70 1.32 9.82 5.02
CA GLY A 70 0.19 10.73 4.81
C GLY A 70 -1.16 10.12 5.17
N ASN A 71 -2.19 10.94 5.04
CA ASN A 71 -3.57 10.51 5.29
C ASN A 71 -4.10 9.72 4.09
N ILE A 72 -4.62 8.52 4.34
CA ILE A 72 -5.19 7.67 3.29
C ILE A 72 -6.42 8.31 2.65
N CYS A 73 -7.20 9.09 3.41
CA CYS A 73 -8.38 9.77 2.89
C CYS A 73 -8.04 10.84 1.85
N ASP A 74 -6.82 11.38 1.86
CA ASP A 74 -6.36 12.32 0.83
C ASP A 74 -6.02 11.61 -0.49
N LEU A 75 -5.76 10.29 -0.44
CA LEU A 75 -5.55 9.46 -1.62
C LEU A 75 -6.87 8.94 -2.19
N LEU A 76 -7.83 8.63 -1.31
CA LEU A 76 -9.16 8.17 -1.69
C LEU A 76 -9.99 9.35 -2.24
N GLY A 77 -10.71 9.15 -3.34
CA GLY A 77 -11.53 10.19 -3.97
C GLY A 77 -10.77 11.18 -4.86
N ASN A 78 -9.44 11.30 -4.74
CA ASN A 78 -8.61 12.13 -5.61
C ASN A 78 -8.07 11.31 -6.79
N SER A 79 -8.88 11.18 -7.86
CA SER A 79 -8.43 10.67 -9.17
C SER A 79 -7.33 11.55 -9.81
N ASP A 80 -7.16 12.76 -9.30
CA ASP A 80 -6.33 13.83 -9.86
C ASP A 80 -4.99 13.95 -9.11
N THR A 81 -4.31 12.84 -8.83
CA THR A 81 -2.87 12.90 -8.55
C THR A 81 -2.15 13.35 -9.83
N LYS A 82 -2.12 14.66 -10.08
CA LYS A 82 -1.55 15.35 -11.25
C LYS A 82 -0.05 15.11 -11.48
N SER A 83 0.60 14.30 -10.64
CA SER A 83 1.96 13.82 -10.87
C SER A 83 1.94 12.35 -11.28
N ILE A 84 2.40 12.09 -12.52
CA ILE A 84 2.65 10.73 -13.02
C ILE A 84 3.93 10.24 -12.34
N ASN A 85 3.79 9.67 -11.15
CA ASN A 85 4.89 9.05 -10.43
C ASN A 85 4.56 7.56 -10.17
N LEU A 86 5.58 6.79 -9.82
CA LEU A 86 5.43 5.34 -9.62
C LEU A 86 4.38 5.03 -8.53
N PHE A 87 4.34 5.84 -7.48
CA PHE A 87 3.38 5.69 -6.39
C PHE A 87 1.93 5.89 -6.85
N SER A 88 1.63 6.94 -7.62
CA SER A 88 0.27 7.20 -8.11
C SER A 88 -0.22 6.09 -9.03
N THR A 89 0.66 5.57 -9.91
CA THR A 89 0.33 4.42 -10.77
C THR A 89 0.07 3.15 -9.95
N TRP A 90 0.89 2.91 -8.92
CA TRP A 90 0.74 1.75 -8.04
C TRP A 90 -0.57 1.83 -7.23
N MET A 91 -0.89 3.01 -6.70
CA MET A 91 -2.12 3.25 -5.94
C MET A 91 -3.38 3.10 -6.82
N GLN A 92 -3.35 3.61 -8.06
CA GLN A 92 -4.43 3.40 -9.01
C GLN A 92 -4.69 1.92 -9.29
N ASN A 93 -3.63 1.11 -9.40
CA ASN A 93 -3.78 -0.34 -9.57
C ASN A 93 -4.39 -0.98 -8.31
N ILE A 94 -3.94 -0.60 -7.11
CA ILE A 94 -4.54 -1.09 -5.86
C ILE A 94 -6.04 -0.78 -5.82
N LEU A 95 -6.44 0.47 -6.05
CA LEU A 95 -7.85 0.88 -6.04
C LEU A 95 -8.69 0.24 -7.16
N LYS A 96 -8.05 -0.22 -8.24
CA LYS A 96 -8.73 -0.87 -9.36
C LYS A 96 -8.91 -2.38 -9.15
N TYR A 97 -7.91 -3.04 -8.56
CA TYR A 97 -7.85 -4.50 -8.47
C TYR A 97 -8.14 -5.04 -7.06
N SER A 98 -8.37 -4.18 -6.07
CA SER A 98 -8.82 -4.56 -4.74
C SER A 98 -10.28 -4.16 -4.47
N ASP A 99 -10.80 -4.64 -3.35
CA ASP A 99 -12.05 -4.24 -2.72
C ASP A 99 -11.89 -3.02 -1.78
N MET A 100 -10.75 -2.33 -1.84
CA MET A 100 -10.50 -1.16 -1.02
C MET A 100 -11.54 -0.05 -1.27
N PRO A 101 -12.05 0.61 -0.23
CA PRO A 101 -12.96 1.74 -0.37
C PRO A 101 -12.36 2.84 -1.24
N LYS A 102 -13.17 3.43 -2.12
CA LYS A 102 -12.71 4.50 -3.05
C LYS A 102 -12.84 5.91 -2.48
N SER A 103 -13.45 6.04 -1.31
CA SER A 103 -13.74 7.30 -0.64
C SER A 103 -13.78 7.07 0.87
N CYS A 104 -13.47 8.11 1.63
CA CYS A 104 -13.78 8.14 3.06
C CYS A 104 -15.23 8.63 3.30
N PRO A 105 -15.85 8.29 4.44
CA PRO A 105 -15.32 7.48 5.53
C PRO A 105 -15.25 5.98 5.17
N ILE A 106 -14.22 5.27 5.67
CA ILE A 106 -14.14 3.81 5.58
C ILE A 106 -14.95 3.24 6.73
N ARG A 107 -16.04 2.54 6.40
CA ARG A 107 -16.89 1.89 7.40
C ARG A 107 -16.40 0.48 7.69
N LYS A 108 -16.53 0.06 8.95
CA LYS A 108 -16.30 -1.33 9.35
C LYS A 108 -17.31 -2.30 8.71
#